data_AF-A0A524G6X8-F1
#
_entry.id   AF-A0A524G6X8-F1
#
_cell.length_a   1.000
_cell.length_b   1.000
_cell.length_c   1.000
_cell.angle_alpha   90.00
_cell.angle_beta   90.00
_cell.angle_gamma   90.00
#
_symmetry.space_group_name_H-M   'P 1'
#
loop_
_entity.id
_entity.type
_entity.pdbx_description
1 polymer ?
#
loop_
_entity_poly.entity_id
_entity_poly.type
_entity_poly.pdbx_seq_one_letter_code
_entity_poly.pdbx_strand_id
1 'polypeptide(L)'
;MSEGKIIDYSKQGKVNRIYVLVLLSFIVVGVLLYNFYENESRSFLVNIVLPMLLFLLSLGMGYGSKKAIDYIPGEWIKRKVWVSFSEYEEMVEGYEDAYGDLYAHPGDYCSCCCMMLIVGAIGVFLIIFQTFTILLINPFIDSILIISIFYTILSVAGFVIGFRIPTIDAEEFFKAPLKGDTYNFARELEGVAGIRAGMNVELGVRAGTQTIFDAEVKSYIQGIPESVQVKVQVSHSGFAYPYLVGTVYKGFPVEETQEIHRIRTKYPALLEYSMDDEVTVIVARFEIPKRSNTVPHVSTSDFRKLAAFLATKLKDNYNAVNLS
;
A
#
# COMPACT_ATOMS: atom_id res chain seq x y z
N MET A 1 -27.50 -20.86 -7.04
CA MET A 1 -27.28 -19.40 -6.91
C MET A 1 -26.89 -19.14 -5.47
N SER A 2 -25.66 -18.69 -5.20
CA SER A 2 -25.21 -18.39 -3.84
C SER A 2 -25.61 -16.96 -3.49
N GLU A 3 -26.81 -16.79 -2.95
CA GLU A 3 -27.23 -15.51 -2.38
C GLU A 3 -26.25 -15.15 -1.25
N GLY A 4 -25.45 -14.10 -1.46
CA GLY A 4 -24.60 -13.51 -0.43
C GLY A 4 -23.09 -13.70 -0.57
N LYS A 5 -22.58 -14.52 -1.50
CA LYS A 5 -21.13 -14.62 -1.72
C LYS A 5 -20.68 -13.66 -2.83
N ILE A 6 -19.69 -12.83 -2.51
CA ILE A 6 -19.09 -11.85 -3.43
C ILE A 6 -17.81 -12.40 -4.06
N ILE A 7 -17.12 -13.28 -3.33
CA ILE A 7 -15.88 -13.93 -3.75
C ILE A 7 -16.10 -15.44 -3.69
N ASP A 8 -15.77 -16.14 -4.77
CA ASP A 8 -15.77 -17.59 -4.82
C ASP A 8 -14.35 -18.17 -4.72
N TYR A 9 -14.09 -18.84 -3.59
CA TYR A 9 -12.84 -19.56 -3.32
C TYR A 9 -12.91 -21.05 -3.69
N SER A 10 -14.01 -21.53 -4.30
CA SER A 10 -14.23 -22.95 -4.58
C SER A 10 -13.14 -23.56 -5.48
N LYS A 11 -12.68 -22.82 -6.49
CA LYS A 11 -11.60 -23.24 -7.39
C LYS A 11 -10.23 -23.15 -6.70
N GLN A 12 -9.99 -22.10 -5.91
CA GLN A 12 -8.78 -21.95 -5.10
C GLN A 12 -8.54 -23.17 -4.20
N GLY A 13 -9.59 -23.66 -3.52
CA GLY A 13 -9.50 -24.85 -2.67
C GLY A 13 -9.02 -26.11 -3.41
N LYS A 14 -9.38 -26.26 -4.70
CA LYS A 14 -8.89 -27.38 -5.53
C LYS A 14 -7.41 -27.20 -5.88
N VAL A 15 -6.99 -25.98 -6.25
CA VAL A 15 -5.58 -25.68 -6.55
C VAL A 15 -4.70 -25.95 -5.33
N ASN A 16 -5.14 -25.52 -4.14
CA ASN A 16 -4.39 -25.73 -2.90
C ASN A 16 -4.25 -27.23 -2.53
N ARG A 17 -5.27 -28.05 -2.80
CA ARG A 17 -5.18 -29.51 -2.62
C ARG A 17 -4.18 -30.15 -3.58
N ILE A 18 -4.20 -29.73 -4.85
CA ILE A 18 -3.23 -30.21 -5.85
C ILE A 18 -1.81 -29.83 -5.43
N TYR A 19 -1.61 -28.59 -4.95
CA TYR A 19 -0.34 -28.13 -4.42
C TYR A 19 0.22 -29.03 -3.31
N VAL A 20 -0.60 -29.37 -2.31
CA VAL A 20 -0.18 -30.27 -1.22
C VAL A 20 0.22 -31.65 -1.74
N LEU A 21 -0.54 -32.21 -2.70
CA LEU A 21 -0.20 -33.48 -3.32
C LEU A 21 1.12 -33.43 -4.09
N VAL A 22 1.38 -32.33 -4.82
CA VAL A 22 2.64 -32.13 -5.53
C VAL A 22 3.80 -32.02 -4.55
N LEU A 23 3.68 -31.22 -3.48
CA LEU A 23 4.70 -31.14 -2.43
C LEU A 23 5.02 -32.53 -1.84
N LEU A 24 3.99 -33.28 -1.44
CA LEU A 24 4.18 -34.63 -0.88
C LEU A 24 4.87 -35.57 -1.86
N SER A 25 4.48 -35.53 -3.15
CA SER A 25 5.10 -36.36 -4.18
C SER A 25 6.60 -36.06 -4.33
N PHE A 26 6.99 -34.78 -4.31
CA PHE A 26 8.39 -34.37 -4.38
C PHE A 26 9.18 -34.79 -3.13
N ILE A 27 8.59 -34.67 -1.93
CA ILE A 27 9.23 -35.16 -0.69
C ILE A 27 9.49 -36.66 -0.77
N VAL A 28 8.49 -37.45 -1.15
CA VAL A 28 8.62 -38.92 -1.27
C VAL A 28 9.67 -39.28 -2.32
N VAL A 29 9.63 -38.67 -3.50
CA VAL A 29 10.61 -38.91 -4.56
C VAL A 29 12.02 -38.50 -4.11
N GLY A 30 12.17 -37.35 -3.45
CA GLY A 30 13.45 -36.89 -2.92
C GLY A 30 14.05 -37.87 -1.90
N VAL A 31 13.24 -38.34 -0.95
CA VAL A 31 13.65 -39.33 0.06
C VAL A 31 14.04 -40.65 -0.60
N LEU A 32 13.24 -41.14 -1.55
CA LEU A 32 13.53 -42.40 -2.23
C LEU A 32 14.82 -42.32 -3.06
N LEU A 33 15.00 -41.24 -3.82
CA LEU A 33 16.20 -41.04 -4.63
C LEU A 33 17.45 -40.89 -3.77
N TYR A 34 17.36 -40.20 -2.63
CA TYR A 34 18.49 -40.03 -1.72
C TYR A 34 18.93 -41.35 -1.08
N ASN A 35 17.98 -42.19 -0.66
CA ASN A 35 18.27 -43.40 0.12
C ASN A 35 18.50 -44.67 -0.72
N PHE A 36 17.86 -44.80 -1.89
CA PHE A 36 17.84 -46.06 -2.64
C PHE A 36 18.52 -45.99 -4.00
N TYR A 37 18.94 -44.81 -4.46
CA TYR A 37 19.67 -44.67 -5.72
C TYR A 37 21.14 -44.36 -5.43
N GLU A 38 22.07 -45.11 -6.01
CA GLU A 38 23.51 -44.82 -5.90
C GLU A 38 24.02 -44.30 -7.26
N ASN A 39 24.03 -42.98 -7.40
CA ASN A 39 24.57 -42.29 -8.57
C ASN A 39 25.31 -41.04 -8.10
N GLU A 40 26.47 -40.73 -8.70
CA GLU A 40 27.26 -39.53 -8.38
C GLU A 40 26.43 -38.25 -8.56
N SER A 41 25.49 -38.24 -9.50
CA SER A 41 24.59 -37.09 -9.73
C SER A 41 23.42 -36.98 -8.75
N ARG A 42 23.21 -37.95 -7.85
CA ARG A 42 22.08 -37.97 -6.91
C ARG A 42 22.03 -36.73 -6.02
N SER A 43 23.16 -36.35 -5.44
CA SER A 43 23.24 -35.21 -4.53
C SER A 43 22.85 -33.92 -5.25
N PHE A 44 23.35 -33.71 -6.47
CA PHE A 44 22.97 -32.57 -7.30
C PHE A 44 21.46 -32.56 -7.61
N LEU A 45 20.91 -33.72 -7.96
CA LEU A 45 19.50 -33.85 -8.32
C LEU A 45 18.56 -33.58 -7.13
N VAL A 46 18.82 -34.16 -5.97
CA VAL A 46 17.96 -34.04 -4.77
C VAL A 46 18.10 -32.67 -4.10
N ASN A 47 19.27 -32.05 -4.14
CA ASN A 47 19.53 -30.80 -3.42
C ASN A 47 19.38 -29.53 -4.27
N ILE A 48 19.41 -29.64 -5.60
CA ILE A 48 19.35 -28.48 -6.49
C ILE A 48 18.21 -28.61 -7.49
N VAL A 49 18.20 -29.67 -8.31
CA VAL A 49 17.25 -29.79 -9.44
C VAL A 49 15.80 -29.94 -8.98
N LEU A 50 15.53 -30.95 -8.14
CA LEU A 50 14.17 -31.19 -7.63
C LEU A 50 13.62 -30.02 -6.81
N PRO A 51 14.39 -29.42 -5.88
CA PRO A 51 13.97 -28.22 -5.17
C PRO A 51 13.66 -27.05 -6.12
N MET A 52 14.53 -26.78 -7.09
CA MET A 52 14.30 -25.68 -8.04
C MET A 52 13.03 -25.91 -8.88
N LEU A 53 12.79 -27.14 -9.33
CA LEU A 53 11.57 -27.52 -10.03
C LEU A 53 10.33 -27.35 -9.13
N LEU A 54 10.42 -27.80 -7.87
CA LEU A 54 9.36 -27.64 -6.87
C LEU A 54 9.05 -26.16 -6.62
N PHE A 55 10.07 -25.31 -6.51
CA PHE A 55 9.90 -23.86 -6.36
C PHE A 55 9.12 -23.25 -7.52
N LEU A 56 9.53 -23.55 -8.76
CA LEU A 56 8.88 -23.03 -9.97
C LEU A 56 7.42 -23.52 -10.10
N LEU A 57 7.17 -24.80 -9.83
CA LEU A 57 5.82 -25.35 -9.81
C LEU A 57 4.97 -24.71 -8.71
N SER A 58 5.54 -24.51 -7.52
CA SER A 58 4.86 -23.86 -6.40
C SER A 58 4.51 -22.41 -6.73
N LEU A 59 5.41 -21.68 -7.39
CA LEU A 59 5.15 -20.33 -7.90
C LEU A 59 3.99 -20.33 -8.89
N GLY A 60 4.01 -21.22 -9.88
CA GLY A 60 2.90 -21.37 -10.84
C GLY A 60 1.56 -21.71 -10.16
N MET A 61 1.58 -22.55 -9.15
CA MET A 61 0.38 -22.90 -8.37
C MET A 61 -0.09 -21.77 -7.47
N GLY A 62 0.80 -20.98 -6.87
CA GLY A 62 0.45 -19.78 -6.12
C GLY A 62 -0.24 -18.76 -7.02
N TYR A 63 0.35 -18.52 -8.20
CA TYR A 63 -0.23 -17.65 -9.22
C TYR A 63 -1.62 -18.14 -9.67
N GLY A 64 -1.73 -19.44 -9.99
CA GLY A 64 -2.99 -20.07 -10.36
C GLY A 64 -4.01 -20.07 -9.22
N SER A 65 -3.58 -20.16 -7.96
CA SER A 65 -4.43 -20.14 -6.78
C SER A 65 -5.09 -18.77 -6.62
N LYS A 66 -4.33 -17.66 -6.73
CA LYS A 66 -4.92 -16.32 -6.69
C LYS A 66 -5.80 -16.04 -7.90
N LYS A 67 -5.41 -16.46 -9.11
CA LYS A 67 -6.28 -16.33 -10.30
C LYS A 67 -7.54 -17.20 -10.27
N ALA A 68 -7.56 -18.25 -9.46
CA ALA A 68 -8.74 -19.08 -9.26
C ALA A 68 -9.73 -18.47 -8.26
N ILE A 69 -9.42 -17.31 -7.67
CA ILE A 69 -10.35 -16.52 -6.88
C ILE A 69 -11.21 -15.74 -7.85
N ASP A 70 -12.46 -16.16 -8.00
CA ASP A 70 -13.41 -15.50 -8.91
C ASP A 70 -14.23 -14.46 -8.15
N TYR A 71 -14.33 -13.27 -8.74
CA TYR A 71 -15.29 -12.26 -8.32
C TYR A 71 -16.66 -12.57 -8.94
N ILE A 72 -17.72 -12.59 -8.12
CA ILE A 72 -19.09 -12.77 -8.61
C ILE A 72 -19.65 -11.38 -8.96
N PRO A 73 -19.86 -11.04 -10.25
CA PRO A 73 -20.34 -9.72 -10.64
C PRO A 73 -21.75 -9.45 -10.08
N GLY A 74 -22.06 -8.18 -9.87
CA GLY A 74 -23.38 -7.71 -9.47
C GLY A 74 -23.37 -6.28 -8.97
N GLU A 75 -24.57 -5.75 -8.71
CA GLU A 75 -24.75 -4.33 -8.39
C GLU A 75 -24.36 -4.00 -6.96
N TRP A 76 -23.69 -2.85 -6.81
CA TRP A 76 -23.28 -2.31 -5.53
C TRP A 76 -24.06 -1.05 -5.21
N ILE A 77 -24.49 -0.93 -3.95
CA ILE A 77 -25.08 0.30 -3.44
C ILE A 77 -23.93 1.20 -3.03
N LYS A 78 -23.77 2.31 -3.76
CA LYS A 78 -22.73 3.31 -3.51
C LYS A 78 -23.22 4.30 -2.46
N ARG A 79 -22.43 4.50 -1.41
CA ARG A 79 -22.69 5.48 -0.35
C ARG A 79 -21.46 6.35 -0.13
N LYS A 80 -21.61 7.67 -0.29
CA LYS A 80 -20.56 8.63 0.05
C LYS A 80 -20.69 9.03 1.52
N VAL A 81 -19.61 8.97 2.26
CA VAL A 81 -19.55 9.31 3.68
C VAL A 81 -18.33 10.18 3.94
N TRP A 82 -18.52 11.24 4.73
CA TRP A 82 -17.43 12.02 5.29
C TRP A 82 -16.97 11.38 6.59
N VAL A 83 -15.68 11.07 6.70
CA VAL A 83 -15.06 10.49 7.90
C VAL A 83 -13.81 11.27 8.30
N SER A 84 -13.42 11.19 9.57
CA SER A 84 -12.14 11.72 10.02
C SER A 84 -10.96 10.88 9.49
N PHE A 85 -9.72 11.37 9.63
CA PHE A 85 -8.55 10.56 9.26
C PHE A 85 -8.41 9.33 10.16
N SER A 86 -8.75 9.45 11.45
CA SER A 86 -8.72 8.31 12.38
C SER A 86 -9.77 7.26 12.03
N GLU A 87 -11.00 7.67 11.72
CA GLU A 87 -12.07 6.77 11.28
C GLU A 87 -11.70 6.10 9.95
N TYR A 88 -11.08 6.84 9.03
CA TYR A 88 -10.57 6.26 7.78
C TYR A 88 -9.47 5.22 8.04
N GLU A 89 -8.54 5.47 8.97
CA GLU A 89 -7.49 4.50 9.34
C GLU A 89 -8.09 3.21 9.91
N GLU A 90 -9.08 3.31 10.81
CA GLU A 90 -9.81 2.15 11.34
C GLU A 90 -10.56 1.39 10.23
N MET A 91 -11.19 2.10 9.30
CA MET A 91 -11.86 1.50 8.14
C MET A 91 -10.88 0.81 7.20
N VAL A 92 -9.69 1.38 7.02
CA VAL A 92 -8.62 0.80 6.20
C VAL A 92 -8.05 -0.45 6.86
N GLU A 93 -7.85 -0.48 8.18
CA GLU A 93 -7.43 -1.69 8.89
C GLU A 93 -8.45 -2.82 8.71
N GLY A 94 -9.74 -2.55 8.93
CA GLY A 94 -10.79 -3.56 8.70
C GLY A 94 -10.89 -4.01 7.24
N TYR A 95 -10.60 -3.11 6.29
CA TYR A 95 -10.55 -3.42 4.86
C TYR A 95 -9.31 -4.25 4.48
N GLU A 96 -8.13 -3.93 5.03
CA GLU A 96 -6.89 -4.69 4.84
C GLU A 96 -7.02 -6.10 5.43
N ASP A 97 -7.62 -6.23 6.61
CA ASP A 97 -7.89 -7.54 7.22
C ASP A 97 -8.86 -8.40 6.40
N ALA A 98 -9.86 -7.77 5.77
CA ALA A 98 -10.87 -8.49 4.99
C ALA A 98 -10.43 -8.80 3.54
N TYR A 99 -9.66 -7.90 2.91
CA TYR A 99 -9.39 -7.92 1.47
C TYR A 99 -7.93 -7.68 1.08
N GLY A 100 -7.01 -7.48 2.02
CA GLY A 100 -5.59 -7.19 1.75
C GLY A 100 -4.94 -8.21 0.81
N ASP A 101 -5.30 -9.49 0.96
CA ASP A 101 -4.76 -10.59 0.15
C ASP A 101 -5.19 -10.55 -1.33
N LEU A 102 -6.23 -9.78 -1.66
CA LEU A 102 -6.86 -9.77 -2.97
C LEU A 102 -6.18 -8.81 -3.95
N TYR A 103 -5.69 -7.67 -3.49
CA TYR A 103 -4.94 -6.73 -4.34
C TYR A 103 -3.42 -6.95 -4.21
N ALA A 104 -2.64 -6.28 -5.05
CA ALA A 104 -1.18 -6.34 -4.99
C ALA A 104 -0.66 -5.16 -4.20
N HIS A 105 0.10 -5.41 -3.12
CA HIS A 105 0.77 -4.33 -2.40
C HIS A 105 2.11 -4.01 -3.05
N PRO A 106 2.52 -2.74 -3.15
CA PRO A 106 3.88 -2.37 -3.56
C PRO A 106 4.97 -3.02 -2.69
N GLY A 107 4.65 -3.34 -1.42
CA GLY A 107 5.53 -4.06 -0.50
C GLY A 107 5.72 -5.54 -0.82
N ASP A 108 4.89 -6.14 -1.68
CA ASP A 108 4.99 -7.57 -2.02
C ASP A 108 6.26 -7.89 -2.80
N TYR A 109 6.77 -6.93 -3.58
CA TYR A 109 8.08 -7.04 -4.23
C TYR A 109 9.22 -7.13 -3.20
N CYS A 110 9.13 -6.39 -2.10
CA CYS A 110 10.12 -6.46 -1.02
C CYS A 110 10.03 -7.80 -0.27
N SER A 111 8.80 -8.28 0.01
CA SER A 111 8.58 -9.61 0.59
C SER A 111 9.17 -10.72 -0.28
N CYS A 112 9.03 -10.62 -1.61
CA CYS A 112 9.65 -11.55 -2.56
C CYS A 112 11.19 -11.56 -2.43
N CYS A 113 11.83 -10.40 -2.39
CA CYS A 113 13.28 -10.30 -2.19
C CYS A 113 13.73 -10.93 -0.86
N CYS A 114 13.03 -10.66 0.25
CA CYS A 114 13.35 -11.22 1.56
C CYS A 114 13.18 -12.75 1.61
N MET A 115 12.13 -13.29 0.97
CA MET A 115 11.91 -14.73 0.91
C MET A 115 12.98 -15.45 0.09
N MET A 116 13.51 -14.83 -0.97
CA MET A 116 14.64 -15.38 -1.73
C MET A 116 15.94 -15.47 -0.91
N LEU A 117 16.18 -14.53 0.01
CA LEU A 117 17.31 -14.60 0.94
C LEU A 117 17.17 -15.79 1.91
N ILE A 118 15.96 -16.05 2.41
CA ILE A 118 15.68 -17.20 3.29
C ILE A 118 15.92 -18.52 2.53
N VAL A 119 15.44 -18.61 1.29
CA VAL A 119 15.69 -19.75 0.40
C VAL A 119 17.20 -19.97 0.20
N GLY A 120 17.95 -18.91 -0.09
CA GLY A 120 19.41 -18.98 -0.24
C GLY A 120 20.12 -19.43 1.03
N ALA A 121 19.75 -18.87 2.19
CA ALA A 121 20.34 -19.22 3.49
C ALA A 121 20.12 -20.70 3.84
N ILE A 122 18.92 -21.23 3.59
CA ILE A 122 18.59 -22.63 3.86
C ILE A 122 19.33 -23.56 2.88
N GLY A 123 19.44 -23.17 1.61
CA GLY A 123 20.23 -23.91 0.62
C GLY A 123 21.70 -24.02 1.03
N VAL A 124 22.30 -22.92 1.49
CA VAL A 124 23.69 -22.90 2.01
C VAL A 124 23.83 -23.76 3.26
N PHE A 125 22.89 -23.64 4.21
CA PHE A 125 22.87 -24.46 5.42
C PHE A 125 22.86 -25.95 5.11
N LEU A 126 22.08 -26.39 4.11
CA LEU A 126 22.02 -27.78 3.68
C LEU A 126 23.32 -28.29 3.06
N ILE A 127 23.95 -27.48 2.21
CA ILE A 127 25.24 -27.80 1.61
C ILE A 127 26.28 -28.01 2.70
N ILE A 128 26.33 -27.11 3.69
CA ILE A 128 27.21 -27.23 4.86
C ILE A 128 26.90 -28.52 5.62
N PHE A 129 25.64 -28.74 5.99
CA PHE A 129 25.22 -29.91 6.77
C PHE A 129 25.59 -31.23 6.11
N GLN A 130 25.42 -31.33 4.79
CA GLN A 130 25.78 -32.52 4.01
C GLN A 130 27.30 -32.67 3.84
N THR A 131 28.04 -31.56 3.69
CA THR A 131 29.50 -31.58 3.55
C THR A 131 30.18 -32.06 4.84
N PHE A 132 29.62 -31.69 5.99
CA PHE A 132 30.15 -32.08 7.31
C PHE A 132 29.58 -33.39 7.85
N THR A 133 28.74 -34.10 7.08
CA THR A 133 28.16 -35.43 7.41
C THR A 133 27.66 -35.55 8.86
N ILE A 134 26.99 -34.50 9.33
CA ILE A 134 26.54 -34.41 10.72
C ILE A 134 25.39 -35.41 10.93
N LEU A 135 25.61 -36.38 11.81
CA LEU A 135 24.60 -37.36 12.21
C LEU A 135 23.79 -36.79 13.39
N LEU A 136 22.47 -36.64 13.23
CA LEU A 136 21.58 -36.17 14.29
C LEU A 136 20.99 -37.35 15.07
N ILE A 137 20.37 -38.29 14.35
CA ILE A 137 19.67 -39.45 14.94
C ILE A 137 20.05 -40.73 14.19
N ASN A 138 19.75 -40.79 12.90
CA ASN A 138 20.01 -41.95 12.04
C ASN A 138 20.04 -41.48 10.58
N PRO A 139 20.96 -41.99 9.73
CA PRO A 139 21.09 -41.50 8.36
C PRO A 139 19.78 -41.49 7.55
N PHE A 140 18.93 -42.50 7.76
CA PHE A 140 17.62 -42.60 7.10
C PHE A 140 16.63 -41.55 7.65
N ILE A 141 16.50 -41.45 8.98
CA ILE A 141 15.58 -40.49 9.62
C ILE A 141 16.01 -39.05 9.35
N ASP A 142 17.31 -38.78 9.42
CA ASP A 142 17.90 -37.47 9.17
C ASP A 142 17.61 -37.04 7.73
N SER A 143 17.73 -37.95 6.75
CA SER A 143 17.39 -37.67 5.35
C SER A 143 15.92 -37.29 5.16
N ILE A 144 14.99 -37.99 5.83
CA ILE A 144 13.56 -37.70 5.76
C ILE A 144 13.28 -36.30 6.31
N LEU A 145 13.81 -35.99 7.49
CA LEU A 145 13.58 -34.70 8.14
C LEU A 145 14.15 -33.55 7.30
N ILE A 146 15.38 -33.68 6.85
CA ILE A 146 16.09 -32.64 6.11
C ILE A 146 15.40 -32.36 4.77
N ILE A 147 15.09 -33.40 3.99
CA ILE A 147 14.42 -33.25 2.69
C ILE A 147 13.02 -32.67 2.89
N SER A 148 12.25 -33.17 3.87
CA SER A 148 10.89 -32.69 4.13
C SER A 148 10.87 -31.22 4.53
N ILE A 149 11.74 -30.81 5.47
CA ILE A 149 11.82 -29.41 5.93
C ILE A 149 12.24 -28.51 4.77
N PHE A 150 13.27 -28.89 4.02
CA PHE A 150 13.78 -28.07 2.93
C PHE A 150 12.74 -27.87 1.83
N TYR A 151 12.15 -28.97 1.36
CA TYR A 151 11.19 -28.93 0.26
C TYR A 151 9.94 -28.16 0.68
N THR A 152 9.52 -28.28 1.95
CA THR A 152 8.40 -27.51 2.48
C THR A 152 8.69 -26.01 2.48
N ILE A 153 9.82 -25.58 3.03
CA ILE A 153 10.14 -24.15 3.09
C ILE A 153 10.26 -23.56 1.70
N LEU A 154 10.94 -24.26 0.79
CA LEU A 154 11.11 -23.81 -0.58
C LEU A 154 9.78 -23.74 -1.34
N SER A 155 8.94 -24.76 -1.19
CA SER A 155 7.62 -24.84 -1.82
C SER A 155 6.68 -23.75 -1.30
N VAL A 156 6.64 -23.55 0.02
CA VAL A 156 5.84 -22.48 0.64
C VAL A 156 6.31 -21.10 0.19
N ALA A 157 7.63 -20.87 0.16
CA ALA A 157 8.17 -19.61 -0.34
C ALA A 157 7.79 -19.35 -1.79
N GLY A 158 7.94 -20.34 -2.67
CA GLY A 158 7.53 -20.25 -4.07
C GLY A 158 6.04 -19.97 -4.21
N PHE A 159 5.19 -20.69 -3.45
CA PHE A 159 3.74 -20.51 -3.48
C PHE A 159 3.32 -19.10 -3.02
N VAL A 160 3.87 -18.61 -1.91
CA VAL A 160 3.54 -17.28 -1.38
C VAL A 160 3.97 -16.18 -2.35
N ILE A 161 5.17 -16.30 -2.94
CA ILE A 161 5.64 -15.37 -3.97
C ILE A 161 4.69 -15.40 -5.17
N GLY A 162 4.38 -16.60 -5.69
CA GLY A 162 3.46 -16.79 -6.80
C GLY A 162 2.07 -16.21 -6.54
N PHE A 163 1.56 -16.39 -5.33
CA PHE A 163 0.26 -15.88 -4.90
C PHE A 163 0.22 -14.36 -4.83
N ARG A 164 1.32 -13.68 -4.46
CA ARG A 164 1.32 -12.21 -4.34
C ARG A 164 1.45 -11.46 -5.67
N ILE A 165 1.92 -12.12 -6.74
CA ILE A 165 2.18 -11.48 -8.05
C ILE A 165 0.91 -11.03 -8.79
N PRO A 166 -0.10 -11.89 -9.02
CA PRO A 166 -1.25 -11.48 -9.81
C PRO A 166 -2.21 -10.60 -9.00
N THR A 167 -2.85 -9.66 -9.69
CA THR A 167 -4.06 -8.99 -9.21
C THR A 167 -5.29 -9.79 -9.64
N ILE A 168 -6.37 -9.73 -8.86
CA ILE A 168 -7.68 -10.23 -9.29
C ILE A 168 -8.36 -9.19 -10.18
N ASP A 169 -9.26 -9.63 -11.06
CA ASP A 169 -10.00 -8.85 -12.06
C ASP A 169 -11.11 -7.95 -11.43
N ALA A 170 -10.82 -7.37 -10.27
CA ALA A 170 -11.72 -6.54 -9.48
C ALA A 170 -11.09 -5.18 -9.15
N GLU A 171 -10.26 -4.67 -10.06
CA GLU A 171 -9.50 -3.41 -9.93
C GLU A 171 -10.41 -2.19 -9.67
N GLU A 172 -11.68 -2.24 -10.08
CA GLU A 172 -12.66 -1.17 -9.77
C GLU A 172 -13.11 -1.15 -8.30
N PHE A 173 -13.03 -2.29 -7.60
CA PHE A 173 -13.68 -2.46 -6.28
C PHE A 173 -12.71 -2.64 -5.12
N PHE A 174 -11.49 -3.11 -5.39
CA PHE A 174 -10.47 -3.35 -4.38
C PHE A 174 -9.24 -2.49 -4.62
N LYS A 175 -9.40 -1.17 -4.43
CA LYS A 175 -8.29 -0.23 -4.58
C LYS A 175 -7.41 -0.23 -3.34
N ALA A 176 -6.13 0.05 -3.55
CA ALA A 176 -5.21 0.27 -2.45
C ALA A 176 -5.60 1.55 -1.68
N PRO A 177 -5.54 1.55 -0.33
CA PRO A 177 -5.80 2.73 0.47
C PRO A 177 -4.87 3.89 0.09
N LEU A 178 -5.35 5.14 0.22
CA LEU A 178 -4.52 6.33 0.12
C LEU A 178 -3.37 6.26 1.13
N LYS A 179 -2.12 6.31 0.65
CA LYS A 179 -0.88 6.33 1.44
C LYS A 179 0.11 7.34 0.86
N GLY A 180 1.12 7.70 1.65
CA GLY A 180 2.25 8.53 1.22
C GLY A 180 2.23 9.96 1.76
N ASP A 181 3.19 10.77 1.32
CA ASP A 181 3.47 12.09 1.91
C ASP A 181 2.28 13.05 1.83
N THR A 182 1.54 13.04 0.72
CA THR A 182 0.37 13.92 0.55
C THR A 182 -0.72 13.62 1.57
N TYR A 183 -0.98 12.33 1.83
CA TYR A 183 -1.91 11.90 2.88
C TYR A 183 -1.41 12.32 4.26
N ASN A 184 -0.12 12.07 4.56
CA ASN A 184 0.48 12.40 5.84
C ASN A 184 0.38 13.91 6.14
N PHE A 185 0.71 14.77 5.18
CA PHE A 185 0.58 16.22 5.36
C PHE A 185 -0.88 16.68 5.39
N ALA A 186 -1.79 16.03 4.67
CA ALA A 186 -3.21 16.35 4.75
C ALA A 186 -3.83 16.02 6.10
N ARG A 187 -3.43 14.89 6.71
CA ARG A 187 -3.82 14.53 8.08
C ARG A 187 -3.45 15.61 9.09
N GLU A 188 -2.31 16.28 8.88
CA GLU A 188 -1.89 17.38 9.75
C GLU A 188 -2.82 18.61 9.72
N LEU A 189 -3.68 18.74 8.70
CA LEU A 189 -4.66 19.82 8.61
C LEU A 189 -5.85 19.64 9.57
N GLU A 190 -6.13 18.43 10.04
CA GLU A 190 -7.24 18.17 10.97
C GLU A 190 -7.09 18.93 12.29
N GLY A 191 -5.85 19.13 12.75
CA GLY A 191 -5.53 19.87 13.97
C GLY A 191 -5.37 21.38 13.78
N VAL A 192 -5.66 21.94 12.60
CA VAL A 192 -5.44 23.35 12.28
C VAL A 192 -6.69 24.18 12.57
N ALA A 193 -6.53 25.23 13.39
CA ALA A 193 -7.61 26.15 13.70
C ALA A 193 -8.16 26.81 12.42
N GLY A 194 -9.47 26.75 12.23
CA GLY A 194 -10.15 27.31 11.06
C GLY A 194 -10.21 26.39 9.84
N ILE A 195 -9.66 25.16 9.90
CA ILE A 195 -9.76 24.16 8.84
C ILE A 195 -10.56 22.96 9.32
N ARG A 196 -11.45 22.43 8.48
CA ARG A 196 -12.10 21.14 8.64
C ARG A 196 -11.53 20.22 7.56
N ALA A 197 -10.60 19.36 7.95
CA ALA A 197 -10.01 18.35 7.06
C ALA A 197 -10.57 16.96 7.39
N GLY A 198 -10.66 16.10 6.38
CA GLY A 198 -11.12 14.73 6.52
C GLY A 198 -11.12 14.02 5.17
N MET A 199 -11.83 12.91 5.13
CA MET A 199 -11.86 12.00 3.99
C MET A 199 -13.29 11.86 3.49
N ASN A 200 -13.49 12.08 2.20
CA ASN A 200 -14.70 11.62 1.52
C ASN A 200 -14.45 10.21 1.01
N VAL A 201 -15.16 9.24 1.57
CA VAL A 201 -15.03 7.84 1.23
C VAL A 201 -16.28 7.39 0.49
N GLU A 202 -16.12 6.82 -0.70
CA GLU A 202 -17.17 6.12 -1.42
C GLU A 202 -17.14 4.65 -1.03
N LEU A 203 -18.19 4.23 -0.33
CA LEU A 203 -18.37 2.86 0.13
C LEU A 203 -19.28 2.09 -0.81
N GLY A 204 -18.87 0.88 -1.17
CA GLY A 204 -19.72 -0.10 -1.83
C GLY A 204 -20.33 -1.03 -0.80
N VAL A 205 -21.65 -1.14 -0.75
CA VAL A 205 -22.35 -2.14 0.08
C VAL A 205 -23.10 -3.13 -0.81
N ARG A 206 -22.85 -4.42 -0.60
CA ARG A 206 -23.56 -5.51 -1.28
C ARG A 206 -23.66 -6.71 -0.36
N ALA A 207 -24.87 -7.27 -0.23
CA ALA A 207 -25.13 -8.50 0.54
C ALA A 207 -24.52 -8.56 1.96
N GLY A 208 -24.53 -7.44 2.69
CA GLY A 208 -23.97 -7.34 4.04
C GLY A 208 -22.45 -7.13 4.10
N THR A 209 -21.79 -7.01 2.94
CA THR A 209 -20.37 -6.71 2.80
C THR A 209 -20.16 -5.25 2.42
N GLN A 210 -19.15 -4.62 3.01
CA GLN A 210 -18.76 -3.23 2.76
C GLN A 210 -17.32 -3.17 2.25
N THR A 211 -17.06 -2.37 1.21
CA THR A 211 -15.73 -2.13 0.64
C THR A 211 -15.52 -0.64 0.35
N ILE A 212 -14.26 -0.21 0.22
CA ILE A 212 -13.87 1.15 -0.14
C ILE A 212 -13.65 1.20 -1.66
N PHE A 213 -14.48 1.94 -2.38
CA PHE A 213 -14.37 2.13 -3.83
C PHE A 213 -13.46 3.30 -4.20
N ASP A 214 -13.57 4.36 -3.42
CA ASP A 214 -12.77 5.56 -3.61
C ASP A 214 -12.61 6.29 -2.28
N ALA A 215 -11.49 6.98 -2.15
CA ALA A 215 -11.21 7.80 -0.99
C ALA A 215 -10.50 9.05 -1.49
N GLU A 216 -11.02 10.22 -1.10
CA GLU A 216 -10.45 11.51 -1.45
C GLU A 216 -10.26 12.35 -0.20
N VAL A 217 -9.05 12.89 -0.05
CA VAL A 217 -8.75 13.89 0.97
C VAL A 217 -9.45 15.19 0.61
N LYS A 218 -10.24 15.73 1.53
CA LYS A 218 -10.82 17.07 1.39
C LYS A 218 -10.55 17.91 2.61
N SER A 219 -10.31 19.20 2.40
CA SER A 219 -10.24 20.14 3.50
C SER A 219 -10.90 21.46 3.14
N TYR A 220 -11.72 21.93 4.07
CA TYR A 220 -12.57 23.11 3.94
C TYR A 220 -12.22 24.11 5.03
N ILE A 221 -12.59 25.38 4.83
CA ILE A 221 -12.45 26.39 5.87
C ILE A 221 -13.70 26.40 6.76
N GLN A 222 -13.51 26.42 8.08
CA GLN A 222 -14.62 26.38 9.04
C GLN A 222 -15.44 27.68 9.01
N GLY A 223 -16.76 27.53 9.00
CA GLY A 223 -17.70 28.64 9.04
C GLY A 223 -17.94 29.33 7.70
N ILE A 224 -17.43 28.78 6.59
CA ILE A 224 -17.73 29.22 5.22
C ILE A 224 -18.09 28.01 4.33
N PRO A 225 -18.69 28.22 3.14
CA PRO A 225 -19.14 27.11 2.28
C PRO A 225 -18.00 26.20 1.80
N GLU A 226 -18.35 24.95 1.46
CA GLU A 226 -17.43 23.94 0.91
C GLU A 226 -16.80 24.30 -0.45
N SER A 227 -17.27 25.40 -1.07
CA SER A 227 -16.64 25.99 -2.24
C SER A 227 -15.29 26.65 -1.94
N VAL A 228 -14.94 26.81 -0.65
CA VAL A 228 -13.62 27.26 -0.21
C VAL A 228 -12.81 26.09 0.33
N GLN A 229 -11.80 25.69 -0.43
CA GLN A 229 -11.06 24.45 -0.19
C GLN A 229 -9.58 24.71 -0.05
N VAL A 230 -8.93 23.88 0.77
CA VAL A 230 -7.48 23.78 0.85
C VAL A 230 -7.08 22.40 0.34
N LYS A 231 -6.07 22.36 -0.53
CA LYS A 231 -5.48 21.13 -1.04
C LYS A 231 -4.00 21.10 -0.71
N VAL A 232 -3.52 19.98 -0.19
CA VAL A 232 -2.09 19.74 0.01
C VAL A 232 -1.50 19.21 -1.27
N GLN A 233 -0.36 19.77 -1.68
CA GLN A 233 0.47 19.23 -2.74
C GLN A 233 1.90 19.05 -2.22
N VAL A 234 2.57 17.99 -2.65
CA VAL A 234 3.94 17.68 -2.25
C VAL A 234 4.81 17.62 -3.50
N SER A 235 5.87 18.42 -3.52
CA SER A 235 6.91 18.35 -4.55
C SER A 235 8.04 17.44 -4.08
N HIS A 236 8.45 16.50 -4.93
CA HIS A 236 9.57 15.59 -4.67
C HIS A 236 10.78 16.02 -5.51
N SER A 237 11.60 16.91 -4.95
CA SER A 237 12.87 17.34 -5.56
C SER A 237 14.03 17.08 -4.59
N GLY A 238 14.37 15.79 -4.41
CA GLY A 238 15.38 15.33 -3.45
C GLY A 238 14.91 15.24 -2.00
N PHE A 239 13.80 15.89 -1.65
CA PHE A 239 13.05 15.74 -0.39
C PHE A 239 11.57 16.06 -0.63
N ALA A 240 10.70 15.62 0.28
CA ALA A 240 9.27 15.92 0.23
C ALA A 240 9.02 17.36 0.74
N TYR A 241 8.58 18.24 -0.16
CA TYR A 241 8.29 19.63 0.15
C TYR A 241 6.80 19.93 0.00
N PRO A 242 6.06 20.10 1.12
CA PRO A 242 4.64 20.38 1.08
C PRO A 242 4.35 21.86 0.81
N TYR A 243 3.32 22.12 0.01
CA TYR A 243 2.69 23.42 -0.16
C TYR A 243 1.18 23.27 -0.18
N LEU A 244 0.49 24.37 0.13
CA LEU A 244 -0.96 24.42 0.26
C LEU A 244 -1.54 25.24 -0.88
N VAL A 245 -2.59 24.73 -1.49
CA VAL A 245 -3.34 25.43 -2.55
C VAL A 245 -4.73 25.70 -2.00
N GLY A 246 -4.98 26.96 -1.69
CA GLY A 246 -6.30 27.46 -1.34
C GLY A 246 -7.07 27.85 -2.59
N THR A 247 -8.36 27.52 -2.65
CA THR A 247 -9.25 27.89 -3.76
C THR A 247 -10.54 28.47 -3.20
N VAL A 248 -11.04 29.54 -3.82
CA VAL A 248 -12.31 30.20 -3.51
C VAL A 248 -13.09 30.35 -4.81
N TYR A 249 -14.15 29.56 -4.99
CA TYR A 249 -15.06 29.77 -6.12
C TYR A 249 -15.89 31.04 -5.90
N LYS A 250 -15.93 31.91 -6.91
CA LYS A 250 -16.51 33.27 -6.87
C LYS A 250 -15.90 34.13 -5.75
N GLY A 251 -14.58 34.05 -5.60
CA GLY A 251 -13.80 34.84 -4.65
C GLY A 251 -13.62 36.30 -5.08
N PHE A 252 -13.06 37.11 -4.18
CA PHE A 252 -12.80 38.52 -4.48
C PHE A 252 -11.66 38.58 -5.51
N PRO A 253 -11.77 39.40 -6.57
CA PRO A 253 -10.77 39.46 -7.61
C PRO A 253 -9.38 39.76 -7.04
N VAL A 254 -8.38 38.97 -7.43
CA VAL A 254 -6.99 39.15 -7.02
C VAL A 254 -6.11 39.32 -8.25
N GLU A 255 -5.16 40.24 -8.17
CA GLU A 255 -4.10 40.38 -9.17
C GLU A 255 -3.02 39.32 -8.96
N GLU A 256 -2.40 38.87 -10.06
CA GLU A 256 -1.26 37.95 -9.99
C GLU A 256 -0.09 38.59 -9.26
N THR A 257 0.11 38.19 -8.01
CA THR A 257 1.05 38.82 -7.09
C THR A 257 1.67 37.82 -6.14
N GLN A 258 2.85 38.17 -5.61
CA GLN A 258 3.56 37.37 -4.63
C GLN A 258 3.81 38.21 -3.38
N GLU A 259 3.45 37.66 -2.22
CA GLU A 259 3.61 38.33 -0.94
C GLU A 259 4.38 37.45 0.05
N ILE A 260 5.35 38.04 0.75
CA ILE A 260 6.11 37.37 1.78
C ILE A 260 5.65 37.84 3.16
N HIS A 261 5.24 36.90 4.00
CA HIS A 261 4.69 37.13 5.33
C HIS A 261 5.51 36.41 6.40
N ARG A 262 5.85 37.12 7.49
CA ARG A 262 6.62 36.54 8.59
C ARG A 262 5.70 35.91 9.64
N ILE A 263 5.51 34.59 9.60
CA ILE A 263 4.50 33.87 10.42
C ILE A 263 5.05 33.11 11.65
N ARG A 264 6.10 33.62 12.32
CA ARG A 264 6.73 32.96 13.50
C ARG A 264 7.07 31.48 13.26
N THR A 265 7.60 31.19 12.08
CA THR A 265 8.10 29.89 11.60
C THR A 265 9.58 30.02 11.23
N LYS A 266 10.24 28.89 10.98
CA LYS A 266 11.66 28.88 10.55
C LYS A 266 11.90 29.66 9.26
N TYR A 267 11.02 29.50 8.28
CA TYR A 267 11.04 30.20 6.99
C TYR A 267 9.79 31.08 6.86
N PRO A 268 9.85 32.26 6.24
CA PRO A 268 8.65 33.07 6.03
C PRO A 268 7.70 32.39 5.04
N ALA A 269 6.41 32.73 5.12
CA ALA A 269 5.40 32.25 4.20
C ALA A 269 5.42 33.09 2.92
N LEU A 270 5.46 32.44 1.78
CA LEU A 270 5.25 33.01 0.46
C LEU A 270 3.84 32.65 0.01
N LEU A 271 3.02 33.67 -0.24
CA LEU A 271 1.69 33.54 -0.83
C LEU A 271 1.75 33.99 -2.27
N GLU A 272 1.27 33.14 -3.18
CA GLU A 272 1.14 33.44 -4.59
C GLU A 272 -0.35 33.49 -4.92
N TYR A 273 -0.81 34.66 -5.34
CA TYR A 273 -2.19 34.90 -5.68
C TYR A 273 -2.34 34.82 -7.20
N SER A 274 -3.41 34.18 -7.64
CA SER A 274 -3.79 34.12 -9.05
C SER A 274 -5.31 33.97 -9.13
N MET A 275 -5.88 34.34 -10.27
CA MET A 275 -7.29 34.18 -10.55
C MET A 275 -7.45 33.41 -11.86
N ASP A 276 -8.18 32.31 -11.80
CA ASP A 276 -8.52 31.47 -12.95
C ASP A 276 -10.04 31.54 -13.15
N ASP A 277 -10.47 32.33 -14.12
CA ASP A 277 -11.88 32.70 -14.36
C ASP A 277 -12.58 33.21 -13.08
N GLU A 278 -13.52 32.43 -12.53
CA GLU A 278 -14.26 32.75 -11.30
C GLU A 278 -13.60 32.17 -10.03
N VAL A 279 -12.43 31.53 -10.14
CA VAL A 279 -11.75 30.86 -9.01
C VAL A 279 -10.53 31.66 -8.59
N THR A 280 -10.56 32.16 -7.36
CA THR A 280 -9.36 32.73 -6.73
C THR A 280 -8.50 31.61 -6.18
N VAL A 281 -7.22 31.58 -6.56
CA VAL A 281 -6.24 30.59 -6.13
C VAL A 281 -5.15 31.28 -5.31
N ILE A 282 -4.91 30.77 -4.10
CA ILE A 282 -3.85 31.24 -3.21
C ILE A 282 -2.93 30.07 -2.90
N VAL A 283 -1.72 30.07 -3.45
CA VAL A 283 -0.71 29.06 -3.15
C VAL A 283 0.15 29.54 -1.99
N ALA A 284 0.17 28.79 -0.89
CA ALA A 284 0.99 29.06 0.28
C ALA A 284 2.14 28.06 0.38
N ARG A 285 3.37 28.57 0.44
CA ARG A 285 4.59 27.78 0.60
C ARG A 285 5.61 28.51 1.47
N PHE A 286 6.67 27.81 1.88
CA PHE A 286 7.77 28.43 2.62
C PHE A 286 8.83 28.99 1.69
N GLU A 287 9.24 30.24 1.88
CA GLU A 287 10.38 30.80 1.16
C GLU A 287 11.69 30.20 1.68
N ILE A 288 12.14 29.13 1.03
CA ILE A 288 13.39 28.46 1.37
C ILE A 288 14.55 29.11 0.60
N PRO A 289 15.68 29.40 1.27
CA PRO A 289 16.87 29.90 0.60
C PRO A 289 17.35 28.95 -0.52
N LYS A 290 17.55 29.48 -1.73
CA LYS A 290 17.97 28.71 -2.91
C LYS A 290 19.34 28.01 -2.77
N ARG A 291 20.17 28.46 -1.83
CA ARG A 291 21.47 27.87 -1.49
C ARG A 291 21.49 27.53 -0.01
N SER A 292 21.35 26.24 0.29
CA SER A 292 21.51 25.70 1.65
C SER A 292 22.42 24.48 1.58
N ASN A 293 23.37 24.40 2.52
CA ASN A 293 24.23 23.22 2.67
C ASN A 293 23.51 22.06 3.39
N THR A 294 22.26 22.28 3.81
CA THR A 294 21.41 21.29 4.49
C THR A 294 20.08 21.15 3.78
N VAL A 295 19.55 19.93 3.77
CA VAL A 295 18.21 19.65 3.25
C VAL A 295 17.20 20.48 4.06
N PRO A 296 16.42 21.36 3.42
CA PRO A 296 15.41 22.15 4.10
C PRO A 296 14.40 21.24 4.79
N HIS A 297 14.16 21.48 6.07
CA HIS A 297 13.17 20.75 6.85
C HIS A 297 12.08 21.70 7.33
N VAL A 298 10.84 21.37 6.98
CA VAL A 298 9.62 22.03 7.45
C VAL A 298 9.03 21.17 8.56
N SER A 299 8.96 21.71 9.78
CA SER A 299 8.35 20.99 10.89
C SER A 299 6.83 20.94 10.73
N THR A 300 6.21 19.91 11.30
CA THR A 300 4.73 19.80 11.37
C THR A 300 4.09 21.04 12.00
N SER A 301 4.72 21.61 13.04
CA SER A 301 4.26 22.84 13.68
C SER A 301 4.31 24.04 12.75
N ASP A 302 5.38 24.19 11.98
CA ASP A 302 5.48 25.26 10.98
C ASP A 302 4.42 25.09 9.89
N PHE A 303 4.24 23.87 9.37
CA PHE A 303 3.22 23.56 8.37
C PHE A 303 1.80 23.92 8.85
N ARG A 304 1.44 23.55 10.09
CA ARG A 304 0.14 23.90 10.69
C ARG A 304 -0.05 25.42 10.81
N LYS A 305 1.01 26.18 11.12
CA LYS A 305 0.95 27.65 11.15
C LYS A 305 0.75 28.25 9.76
N LEU A 306 1.41 27.71 8.73
CA LEU A 306 1.19 28.11 7.34
C LEU A 306 -0.26 27.84 6.91
N ALA A 307 -0.80 26.69 7.28
CA ALA A 307 -2.19 26.34 7.01
C ALA A 307 -3.19 27.28 7.70
N ALA A 308 -3.00 27.57 8.99
CA ALA A 308 -3.84 28.54 9.71
C ALA A 308 -3.77 29.94 9.10
N PHE A 309 -2.58 30.34 8.63
CA PHE A 309 -2.40 31.62 7.96
C PHE A 309 -3.13 31.67 6.61
N LEU A 310 -3.01 30.62 5.80
CA LEU A 310 -3.75 30.50 4.53
C LEU A 310 -5.27 30.49 4.78
N ALA A 311 -5.75 29.74 5.78
CA ALA A 311 -7.17 29.69 6.14
C ALA A 311 -7.74 31.07 6.47
N THR A 312 -6.96 31.89 7.18
CA THR A 312 -7.33 33.28 7.47
C THR A 312 -7.45 34.10 6.19
N LYS A 313 -6.46 34.01 5.29
CA LYS A 313 -6.48 34.73 4.01
C LYS A 313 -7.62 34.33 3.08
N LEU A 314 -7.93 33.03 3.01
CA LEU A 314 -9.07 32.52 2.24
C LEU A 314 -10.39 33.04 2.79
N LYS A 315 -10.53 33.06 4.12
CA LYS A 315 -11.72 33.60 4.78
C LYS A 315 -11.88 35.09 4.55
N ASP A 316 -10.78 35.86 4.61
CA ASP A 316 -10.78 37.29 4.32
C ASP A 316 -11.20 37.57 2.88
N ASN A 317 -10.66 36.82 1.91
CA ASN A 317 -11.03 36.94 0.50
C ASN A 317 -12.52 36.63 0.26
N TYR A 318 -13.04 35.54 0.84
CA TYR A 318 -14.45 35.18 0.72
C TYR A 318 -15.37 36.23 1.35
N ASN A 319 -15.01 36.79 2.51
CA ASN A 319 -15.81 37.81 3.17
C ASN A 319 -15.81 39.14 2.42
N ALA A 320 -14.71 39.49 1.74
CA ALA A 320 -14.62 40.72 0.95
C ALA A 320 -15.66 40.77 -0.19
N VAL A 321 -16.00 39.62 -0.80
CA VAL A 321 -17.07 39.50 -1.80
C VAL A 321 -18.45 39.75 -1.20
N ASN A 322 -18.69 39.26 0.01
CA ASN A 322 -20.01 39.37 0.65
C ASN A 322 -20.27 40.75 1.27
N LEU A 323 -19.26 41.62 1.30
CA LEU A 323 -19.33 42.99 1.80
C LEU A 323 -19.42 44.03 0.66
N SER A 324 -19.12 43.64 -0.58
CA SER A 324 -19.20 44.47 -1.79
C SER A 324 -20.54 44.34 -2.48
#